data_AF-A0A250F876-F1
#
_entry.id   AF-A0A250F876-F1
#
_cell.length_a   1.000
_cell.length_b   1.000
_cell.length_c   1.000
_cell.angle_alpha   90.00
_cell.angle_beta   90.00
_cell.angle_gamma   90.00
#
_symmetry.space_group_name_H-M   'P 1'
#
loop_
_entity.id
_entity.type
_entity.pdbx_description
1 polymer ?
#
loop_
_entity_poly.entity_id
_entity_poly.type
_entity_poly.pdbx_seq_one_letter_code
_entity_poly.pdbx_strand_id
1 'polypeptide(L)'
;MKYIFLLLSVLGIAPLAIGQDIEGVLTEKIKLLDKSYKNTELQPLANDFERIALADTTHWLANYYTAYVNVRIADQSSGSTIDSYCDQAEKYLKIAEKAKGANASEIYALYAYLYSAKVKVNPMFRGAKYGKMSKEYSEKSIKENPNNPRPYLIRAIGIFFTPKAFGGGPAKAKPFLDKAFEKFDSFTPETANSPHWGKGMAEYLKKLGN
;
A
#
# COMPACT_ATOMS: atom_id res chain seq x y z
N MET A 1 33.27 14.59 63.42
CA MET A 1 32.21 14.82 62.39
C MET A 1 32.60 14.01 61.16
N LYS A 2 31.80 13.00 60.78
CA LYS A 2 32.09 12.06 59.69
C LYS A 2 31.36 12.55 58.43
N TYR A 3 32.10 13.00 57.42
CA TYR A 3 31.53 13.39 56.13
C TYR A 3 31.31 12.13 55.28
N ILE A 4 30.05 11.78 55.03
CA ILE A 4 29.65 10.73 54.09
C ILE A 4 29.54 11.38 52.71
N PHE A 5 30.42 10.99 51.78
CA PHE A 5 30.29 11.32 50.36
C PHE A 5 29.35 10.31 49.71
N LEU A 6 28.18 10.78 49.28
CA LEU A 6 27.22 9.99 48.50
C LEU A 6 27.57 10.17 47.00
N LEU A 7 28.16 9.13 46.39
CA LEU A 7 28.39 9.06 44.95
C LEU A 7 27.06 8.74 44.24
N LEU A 8 26.48 9.74 43.56
CA LEU A 8 25.37 9.53 42.63
C LEU A 8 25.92 8.93 41.33
N SER A 9 25.72 7.63 41.14
CA SER A 9 25.91 6.97 39.85
C SER A 9 24.75 7.33 38.92
N VAL A 10 25.01 8.23 37.97
CA VAL A 10 24.10 8.48 36.84
C VAL A 10 24.20 7.28 35.90
N LEU A 11 23.22 6.38 35.96
CA LEU A 11 23.03 5.38 34.91
C LEU A 11 22.60 6.10 33.63
N GLY A 12 23.52 6.20 32.67
CA GLY A 12 23.20 6.58 31.30
C GLY A 12 22.31 5.51 30.66
N ILE A 13 21.05 5.83 30.42
CA ILE A 13 20.18 5.03 29.57
C ILE A 13 20.65 5.24 28.13
N ALA A 14 21.38 4.28 27.58
CA ALA A 14 21.61 4.24 26.14
C ALA A 14 20.26 3.96 25.44
N PRO A 15 19.91 4.68 24.35
CA PRO A 15 18.76 4.32 23.55
C PRO A 15 18.97 2.91 22.99
N LEU A 16 18.08 1.97 23.31
CA LEU A 16 18.06 0.69 22.62
C LEU A 16 17.87 0.96 21.13
N ALA A 17 18.77 0.41 20.31
CA ALA A 17 18.65 0.43 18.86
C ALA A 17 17.49 -0.48 18.43
N ILE A 18 16.25 0.03 18.50
CA ILE A 18 15.01 -0.66 18.10
C ILE A 18 14.95 -0.90 16.58
N GLY A 19 15.78 -0.22 15.78
CA GLY A 19 15.75 -0.29 14.31
C GLY A 19 16.17 -1.64 13.71
N GLN A 20 16.99 -2.45 14.39
CA GLN A 20 17.40 -3.76 13.85
C GLN A 20 16.31 -4.84 13.98
N ASP A 21 15.38 -4.71 14.93
CA ASP A 21 14.31 -5.70 15.13
C ASP A 21 13.12 -5.47 14.20
N ILE A 22 12.80 -4.19 13.89
CA ILE A 22 11.64 -3.83 13.06
C ILE A 22 11.73 -4.42 11.65
N GLU A 23 12.90 -4.36 11.00
CA GLU A 23 13.06 -4.91 9.65
C GLU A 23 12.85 -6.43 9.60
N GLY A 24 13.29 -7.15 10.64
CA GLY A 24 13.07 -8.59 10.77
C GLY A 24 11.59 -8.92 10.90
N VAL A 25 10.91 -8.28 11.85
CA VAL A 25 9.46 -8.46 12.07
C VAL A 25 8.67 -8.06 10.82
N LEU A 26 9.04 -6.96 10.17
CA LEU A 26 8.40 -6.50 8.94
C LEU A 26 8.54 -7.54 7.82
N THR A 27 9.74 -8.09 7.63
CA THR A 27 10.01 -9.14 6.64
C THR A 27 9.10 -10.36 6.85
N GLU A 28 8.94 -10.81 8.10
CA GLU A 28 8.08 -11.94 8.42
C GLU A 28 6.60 -11.66 8.11
N LYS A 29 6.11 -10.46 8.47
CA LYS A 29 4.72 -10.07 8.21
C LYS A 29 4.44 -9.87 6.73
N ILE A 30 5.38 -9.35 5.95
CA ILE A 30 5.26 -9.24 4.49
C ILE A 30 5.14 -10.63 3.84
N LYS A 31 6.00 -11.58 4.23
CA LYS A 31 5.93 -12.98 3.75
C LYS A 31 4.60 -13.65 4.08
N LEU A 32 4.01 -13.33 5.24
CA LEU A 32 2.68 -13.82 5.60
C LEU A 32 1.60 -13.14 4.74
N LEU A 33 1.67 -11.82 4.57
CA LEU A 33 0.75 -11.05 3.74
C LEU A 33 0.70 -11.51 2.28
N ASP A 34 1.82 -11.94 1.72
CA ASP A 34 1.91 -12.47 0.35
C ASP A 34 1.04 -13.71 0.13
N LYS A 35 0.81 -14.48 1.20
CA LYS A 35 0.04 -15.73 1.18
C LYS A 35 -1.39 -15.53 1.68
N SER A 36 -1.68 -14.39 2.31
CA SER A 36 -3.00 -14.06 2.83
C SER A 36 -3.86 -13.40 1.76
N TYR A 37 -5.09 -13.87 1.60
CA TYR A 37 -6.04 -13.31 0.64
C TYR A 37 -7.39 -12.99 1.25
N LYS A 38 -7.86 -13.72 2.27
CA LYS A 38 -9.21 -13.53 2.82
C LYS A 38 -9.20 -12.46 3.90
N ASN A 39 -10.31 -11.73 4.08
CA ASN A 39 -10.45 -10.77 5.17
C ASN A 39 -10.14 -11.35 6.56
N THR A 40 -10.46 -12.62 6.82
CA THR A 40 -10.12 -13.32 8.07
C THR A 40 -8.60 -13.44 8.33
N GLU A 41 -7.79 -13.40 7.27
CA GLU A 41 -6.32 -13.44 7.33
C GLU A 41 -5.73 -12.02 7.32
N LEU A 42 -6.36 -11.09 6.59
CA LEU A 42 -5.90 -9.71 6.43
C LEU A 42 -6.17 -8.85 7.67
N GLN A 43 -7.28 -9.05 8.38
CA GLN A 43 -7.62 -8.25 9.56
C GLN A 43 -6.61 -8.39 10.70
N PRO A 44 -6.16 -9.60 11.10
CA PRO A 44 -5.06 -9.73 12.06
C PRO A 44 -3.77 -9.06 11.58
N LEU A 45 -3.45 -9.19 10.29
CA LEU A 45 -2.28 -8.53 9.70
C LEU A 45 -2.37 -7.01 9.75
N ALA A 46 -3.56 -6.42 9.56
CA ALA A 46 -3.76 -4.98 9.71
C ALA A 46 -3.38 -4.49 11.12
N ASN A 47 -3.80 -5.23 12.15
CA ASN A 47 -3.43 -4.93 13.53
C ASN A 47 -1.93 -5.12 13.77
N ASP A 48 -1.32 -6.15 13.18
CA ASP A 48 0.12 -6.41 13.31
C ASP A 48 0.95 -5.28 12.69
N PHE A 49 0.67 -4.90 11.44
CA PHE A 49 1.36 -3.80 10.77
C PHE A 49 1.12 -2.47 11.46
N GLU A 50 -0.09 -2.21 11.99
CA GLU A 50 -0.36 -1.01 12.79
C GLU A 50 0.51 -0.97 14.05
N ARG A 51 0.67 -2.08 14.78
CA ARG A 51 1.59 -2.13 15.94
C ARG A 51 3.05 -1.87 15.53
N ILE A 52 3.51 -2.42 14.41
CA ILE A 52 4.87 -2.17 13.89
C ILE A 52 5.05 -0.70 13.53
N ALA A 53 4.08 -0.11 12.82
CA ALA A 53 4.11 1.30 12.44
C ALA A 53 4.02 2.24 13.67
N LEU A 54 3.39 1.82 14.77
CA LEU A 54 3.37 2.58 16.02
C LEU A 54 4.69 2.46 16.79
N ALA A 55 5.42 1.35 16.65
CA ALA A 55 6.74 1.17 17.27
C ALA A 55 7.83 2.04 16.61
N ASP A 56 7.74 2.28 15.30
CA ASP A 56 8.52 3.29 14.59
C ASP A 56 7.63 4.06 13.60
N THR A 57 7.11 5.17 14.08
CA THR A 57 6.20 6.04 13.32
C THR A 57 6.84 6.68 12.10
N THR A 58 8.17 6.71 12.02
CA THR A 58 8.89 7.29 10.88
C THR A 58 9.26 6.27 9.82
N HIS A 59 9.01 4.98 10.07
CA HIS A 59 9.36 3.91 9.14
C HIS A 59 8.38 3.86 7.96
N TRP A 60 8.82 4.28 6.77
CA TRP A 60 7.93 4.42 5.63
C TRP A 60 7.30 3.09 5.20
N LEU A 61 8.06 1.97 5.21
CA LEU A 61 7.53 0.66 4.82
C LEU A 61 6.50 0.13 5.82
N ALA A 62 6.70 0.29 7.13
CA ALA A 62 5.72 -0.15 8.12
C ALA A 62 4.38 0.59 7.89
N ASN A 63 4.44 1.91 7.75
CA ASN A 63 3.27 2.72 7.41
C ASN A 63 2.66 2.34 6.05
N TYR A 64 3.49 2.10 5.03
CA TYR A 64 3.03 1.67 3.71
C TYR A 64 2.27 0.35 3.77
N TYR A 65 2.81 -0.67 4.44
CA TYR A 65 2.15 -1.97 4.54
C TYR A 65 0.90 -1.93 5.42
N THR A 66 0.87 -1.10 6.47
CA THR A 66 -0.37 -0.80 7.21
C THR A 66 -1.42 -0.23 6.28
N ALA A 67 -1.07 0.72 5.42
CA ALA A 67 -2.02 1.22 4.44
C ALA A 67 -2.43 0.15 3.42
N TYR A 68 -1.47 -0.63 2.92
CA TYR A 68 -1.71 -1.62 1.88
C TYR A 68 -2.71 -2.69 2.32
N VAL A 69 -2.52 -3.27 3.51
CA VAL A 69 -3.44 -4.28 4.04
C VAL A 69 -4.84 -3.70 4.25
N ASN A 70 -4.96 -2.45 4.70
CA ASN A 70 -6.25 -1.76 4.82
C ASN A 70 -6.91 -1.56 3.44
N VAL A 71 -6.17 -1.15 2.40
CA VAL A 71 -6.71 -1.05 1.03
C VAL A 71 -7.17 -2.41 0.50
N ARG A 72 -6.43 -3.51 0.78
CA ARG A 72 -6.85 -4.86 0.39
C ARG A 72 -8.17 -5.27 1.06
N ILE A 73 -8.33 -4.98 2.35
CA ILE A 73 -9.59 -5.25 3.07
C ILE A 73 -10.72 -4.39 2.51
N ALA A 74 -10.45 -3.10 2.23
CA ALA A 74 -11.42 -2.19 1.61
C ALA A 74 -11.89 -2.74 0.25
N ASP A 75 -10.97 -3.22 -0.58
CA ASP A 75 -11.31 -3.79 -1.89
C ASP A 75 -12.13 -5.09 -1.79
N GLN A 76 -12.06 -5.83 -0.69
CA GLN A 76 -12.91 -7.01 -0.45
C GLN A 76 -14.21 -6.70 0.29
N SER A 77 -14.38 -5.47 0.73
CA SER A 77 -15.52 -5.03 1.51
C SER A 77 -16.64 -4.48 0.62
N SER A 78 -17.77 -4.16 1.26
CA SER A 78 -18.95 -3.59 0.61
C SER A 78 -19.47 -2.40 1.39
N GLY A 79 -20.18 -1.49 0.72
CA GLY A 79 -20.84 -0.36 1.37
C GLY A 79 -19.86 0.57 2.09
N SER A 80 -20.28 1.14 3.22
CA SER A 80 -19.50 2.12 3.98
C SER A 80 -18.23 1.55 4.63
N THR A 81 -18.13 0.24 4.81
CA THR A 81 -16.91 -0.41 5.35
C THR A 81 -15.68 -0.11 4.50
N ILE A 82 -15.86 0.04 3.18
CA ILE A 82 -14.78 0.44 2.27
C ILE A 82 -14.20 1.81 2.68
N ASP A 83 -15.06 2.78 3.01
CA ASP A 83 -14.60 4.11 3.42
C ASP A 83 -13.82 4.04 4.73
N SER A 84 -14.29 3.27 5.72
CA SER A 84 -13.58 3.11 7.00
C SER A 84 -12.15 2.59 6.82
N TYR A 85 -11.96 1.55 6.01
CA TYR A 85 -10.63 1.00 5.74
C TYR A 85 -9.78 1.91 4.83
N CYS A 86 -10.39 2.59 3.86
CA CYS A 86 -9.68 3.57 3.04
C CYS A 86 -9.21 4.78 3.87
N ASP A 87 -10.00 5.24 4.84
CA ASP A 87 -9.63 6.38 5.69
C ASP A 87 -8.47 5.99 6.64
N GLN A 88 -8.47 4.76 7.17
CA GLN A 88 -7.32 4.22 7.90
C GLN A 88 -6.09 4.11 6.99
N ALA A 89 -6.23 3.59 5.77
CA ALA A 89 -5.13 3.52 4.82
C ALA A 89 -4.55 4.91 4.48
N GLU A 90 -5.41 5.90 4.26
CA GLU A 90 -5.00 7.26 3.94
C GLU A 90 -4.21 7.91 5.09
N LYS A 91 -4.58 7.64 6.35
CA LYS A 91 -3.84 8.09 7.54
C LYS A 91 -2.38 7.61 7.50
N TYR A 92 -2.14 6.31 7.25
CA TYR A 92 -0.77 5.78 7.21
C TYR A 92 -0.01 6.18 5.94
N LEU A 93 -0.67 6.30 4.79
CA LEU A 93 -0.04 6.84 3.58
C LEU A 93 0.50 8.25 3.78
N LYS A 94 -0.24 9.12 4.48
CA LYS A 94 0.21 10.49 4.80
C LYS A 94 1.46 10.53 5.68
N ILE A 95 1.65 9.51 6.53
CA ILE A 95 2.85 9.36 7.35
C ILE A 95 3.99 8.83 6.50
N ALA A 96 3.75 7.76 5.72
CA ALA A 96 4.72 7.18 4.82
C ALA A 96 5.27 8.19 3.80
N GLU A 97 4.41 9.06 3.26
CA GLU A 97 4.79 10.11 2.28
C GLU A 97 5.80 11.11 2.86
N LYS A 98 5.72 11.38 4.16
CA LYS A 98 6.60 12.34 4.85
C LYS A 98 7.88 11.71 5.41
N ALA A 99 7.96 10.39 5.40
CA ALA A 99 9.08 9.66 5.97
C ALA A 99 10.34 9.78 5.09
N LYS A 100 11.50 9.80 5.72
CA LYS A 100 12.78 9.87 5.02
C LYS A 100 13.02 8.59 4.21
N GLY A 101 13.44 8.74 2.97
CA GLY A 101 13.73 7.60 2.08
C GLY A 101 12.49 6.89 1.54
N ALA A 102 11.32 7.49 1.70
CA ALA A 102 10.07 6.98 1.16
C ALA A 102 10.09 6.92 -0.38
N ASN A 103 9.62 5.81 -0.94
CA ASN A 103 9.49 5.67 -2.39
C ASN A 103 8.18 6.33 -2.87
N ALA A 104 8.29 7.53 -3.43
CA ALA A 104 7.15 8.33 -3.86
C ALA A 104 6.28 7.60 -4.91
N SER A 105 6.90 6.87 -5.86
CA SER A 105 6.16 6.12 -6.87
C SER A 105 5.28 5.04 -6.25
N GLU A 106 5.81 4.26 -5.31
CA GLU A 106 5.05 3.22 -4.61
C GLU A 106 3.90 3.80 -3.78
N ILE A 107 4.15 4.89 -3.06
CA ILE A 107 3.13 5.59 -2.27
C ILE A 107 2.00 6.09 -3.16
N TYR A 108 2.33 6.73 -4.28
CA TYR A 108 1.33 7.20 -5.24
C TYR A 108 0.57 6.05 -5.91
N ALA A 109 1.22 4.91 -6.18
CA ALA A 109 0.53 3.73 -6.68
C ALA A 109 -0.52 3.22 -5.67
N LEU A 110 -0.19 3.26 -4.37
CA LEU A 110 -1.11 2.82 -3.34
C LEU A 110 -2.25 3.82 -3.08
N TYR A 111 -2.01 5.14 -3.19
CA TYR A 111 -3.07 6.14 -3.27
C TYR A 111 -4.02 5.88 -4.44
N ALA A 112 -3.48 5.55 -5.61
CA ALA A 112 -4.31 5.22 -6.77
C ALA A 112 -5.22 4.03 -6.48
N TYR A 113 -4.70 2.99 -5.82
CA TYR A 113 -5.48 1.82 -5.44
C TYR A 113 -6.56 2.16 -4.40
N LEU A 114 -6.21 2.94 -3.37
CA LEU A 114 -7.15 3.43 -2.37
C LEU A 114 -8.34 4.14 -3.00
N TYR A 115 -8.10 5.11 -3.89
CA TYR A 115 -9.20 5.82 -4.55
C TYR A 115 -9.98 4.94 -5.52
N SER A 116 -9.33 3.97 -6.16
CA SER A 116 -10.03 2.95 -6.95
C SER A 116 -11.01 2.15 -6.08
N ALA A 117 -10.62 1.77 -4.86
CA ALA A 117 -11.50 1.08 -3.92
C ALA A 117 -12.70 1.96 -3.50
N LYS A 118 -12.49 3.26 -3.22
CA LYS A 118 -13.58 4.19 -2.85
C LYS A 118 -14.67 4.33 -3.93
N VAL A 119 -14.37 4.06 -5.20
CA VAL A 119 -15.38 4.02 -6.29
C VAL A 119 -16.41 2.92 -6.04
N LYS A 120 -16.00 1.77 -5.51
CA LYS A 120 -16.85 0.57 -5.33
C LYS A 120 -18.01 0.78 -4.36
N VAL A 121 -17.93 1.77 -3.47
CA VAL A 121 -19.02 2.13 -2.56
C VAL A 121 -20.28 2.49 -3.34
N ASN A 122 -20.13 3.32 -4.38
CA ASN A 122 -21.20 3.68 -5.27
C ASN A 122 -20.63 4.19 -6.60
N PRO A 123 -20.39 3.30 -7.58
CA PRO A 123 -19.69 3.67 -8.81
C PRO A 123 -20.36 4.79 -9.60
N MET A 124 -21.69 4.86 -9.58
CA MET A 124 -22.46 5.88 -10.31
C MET A 124 -22.21 7.29 -9.77
N PHE A 125 -22.23 7.45 -8.44
CA PHE A 125 -22.05 8.77 -7.82
C PHE A 125 -20.59 9.12 -7.53
N ARG A 126 -19.72 8.12 -7.39
CA ARG A 126 -18.32 8.30 -6.96
C ARG A 126 -17.30 8.11 -8.06
N GLY A 127 -17.67 7.50 -9.19
CA GLY A 127 -16.77 7.21 -10.30
C GLY A 127 -16.05 8.44 -10.84
N ALA A 128 -16.77 9.54 -11.06
CA ALA A 128 -16.17 10.77 -11.57
C ALA A 128 -15.10 11.34 -10.62
N LYS A 129 -15.40 11.42 -9.32
CA LYS A 129 -14.48 11.99 -8.31
C LYS A 129 -13.31 11.04 -8.04
N TYR A 130 -13.58 9.85 -7.51
CA TYR A 130 -12.53 8.95 -7.04
C TYR A 130 -11.83 8.22 -8.19
N GLY A 131 -12.50 8.00 -9.33
CA GLY A 131 -11.85 7.51 -10.55
C GLY A 131 -10.86 8.52 -11.12
N LYS A 132 -11.20 9.83 -11.12
CA LYS A 132 -10.26 10.91 -11.50
C LYS A 132 -9.06 10.96 -10.55
N MET A 133 -9.29 10.91 -9.24
CA MET A 133 -8.19 10.89 -8.27
C MET A 133 -7.30 9.65 -8.44
N SER A 134 -7.87 8.46 -8.63
CA SER A 134 -7.11 7.24 -8.88
C SER A 134 -6.23 7.37 -10.13
N LYS A 135 -6.76 7.93 -11.21
CA LYS A 135 -6.00 8.24 -12.43
C LYS A 135 -4.86 9.21 -12.17
N GLU A 136 -5.12 10.33 -11.51
CA GLU A 136 -4.11 11.36 -11.22
C GLU A 136 -2.96 10.80 -10.36
N TYR A 137 -3.25 9.99 -9.34
CA TYR A 137 -2.20 9.36 -8.54
C TYR A 137 -1.42 8.29 -9.31
N SER A 138 -2.07 7.56 -10.21
CA SER A 138 -1.34 6.65 -11.10
C SER A 138 -0.38 7.40 -12.02
N GLU A 139 -0.81 8.55 -12.56
CA GLU A 139 0.03 9.40 -13.41
C GLU A 139 1.20 10.01 -12.64
N LYS A 140 0.98 10.45 -11.38
CA LYS A 140 2.05 10.86 -10.48
C LYS A 140 3.05 9.72 -10.24
N SER A 141 2.55 8.52 -9.90
CA SER A 141 3.39 7.34 -9.67
C SER A 141 4.26 6.99 -10.86
N ILE A 142 3.70 7.02 -12.07
CA ILE A 142 4.41 6.78 -13.34
C ILE A 142 5.46 7.87 -13.60
N LYS A 143 5.15 9.13 -13.29
CA LYS A 143 6.10 10.24 -13.42
C LYS A 143 7.31 10.07 -12.50
N GLU A 144 7.09 9.62 -11.26
CA GLU A 144 8.16 9.36 -10.29
C GLU A 144 9.01 8.14 -10.69
N ASN A 145 8.37 7.05 -11.13
CA ASN A 145 9.08 5.87 -11.63
C ASN A 145 8.26 5.19 -12.74
N PRO A 146 8.63 5.35 -14.02
CA PRO A 146 7.92 4.74 -15.14
C PRO A 146 8.13 3.22 -15.22
N ASN A 147 9.05 2.67 -14.44
CA ASN A 147 9.25 1.22 -14.35
C ASN A 147 8.40 0.57 -13.26
N ASN A 148 7.74 1.34 -12.39
CA ASN A 148 6.83 0.78 -11.41
C ASN A 148 5.61 0.13 -12.10
N PRO A 149 5.36 -1.18 -11.97
CA PRO A 149 4.24 -1.85 -12.60
C PRO A 149 2.87 -1.54 -11.97
N ARG A 150 2.83 -1.25 -10.67
CA ARG A 150 1.58 -1.09 -9.90
C ARG A 150 0.67 0.02 -10.42
N PRO A 151 1.13 1.24 -10.79
CA PRO A 151 0.22 2.26 -11.31
C PRO A 151 -0.42 1.85 -12.65
N TYR A 152 0.28 1.12 -13.52
CA TYR A 152 -0.30 0.60 -14.77
C TYR A 152 -1.38 -0.44 -14.48
N LEU A 153 -1.13 -1.34 -13.52
CA LEU A 153 -2.11 -2.32 -13.07
C LEU A 153 -3.37 -1.65 -12.50
N ILE A 154 -3.23 -0.67 -11.61
CA ILE A 154 -4.38 0.02 -11.02
C ILE A 154 -5.17 0.78 -12.10
N ARG A 155 -4.50 1.41 -13.07
CA ARG A 155 -5.16 2.00 -14.24
C ARG A 155 -5.93 0.96 -15.05
N ALA A 156 -5.33 -0.21 -15.29
CA ALA A 156 -5.98 -1.29 -16.00
C ALA A 156 -7.24 -1.76 -15.26
N ILE A 157 -7.18 -1.98 -13.94
CA ILE A 157 -8.32 -2.37 -13.10
C ILE A 157 -9.45 -1.33 -13.21
N GLY A 158 -9.14 -0.05 -13.02
CA GLY A 158 -10.15 1.02 -13.09
C GLY A 158 -10.84 1.08 -14.46
N ILE A 159 -10.08 0.96 -15.55
CA ILE A 159 -10.62 0.96 -16.91
C ILE A 159 -11.45 -0.32 -17.17
N PHE A 160 -10.97 -1.48 -16.70
CA PHE A 160 -11.60 -2.77 -16.92
C PHE A 160 -13.03 -2.80 -16.36
N PHE A 161 -13.21 -2.32 -15.13
CA PHE A 161 -14.50 -2.29 -14.44
C PHE A 161 -15.35 -1.04 -14.78
N THR A 162 -14.81 -0.10 -15.54
CA THR A 162 -15.62 1.00 -16.09
C THR A 162 -16.51 0.45 -17.21
N PRO A 163 -17.84 0.69 -17.20
CA PRO A 163 -18.72 0.20 -18.26
C PRO A 163 -18.32 0.71 -19.65
N LYS A 164 -18.58 -0.09 -20.70
CA LYS A 164 -18.26 0.27 -22.09
C LYS A 164 -18.91 1.60 -22.52
N ALA A 165 -20.13 1.88 -22.04
CA ALA A 165 -20.84 3.14 -22.30
C ALA A 165 -20.08 4.39 -21.80
N PHE A 166 -19.20 4.22 -20.80
CA PHE A 166 -18.35 5.27 -20.25
C PHE A 166 -16.90 5.15 -20.73
N GLY A 167 -16.64 4.41 -21.82
CA GLY A 167 -15.32 4.29 -22.43
C GLY A 167 -14.39 3.27 -21.76
N GLY A 168 -14.90 2.41 -20.89
CA GLY A 168 -14.12 1.35 -20.24
C GLY A 168 -14.26 -0.04 -20.87
N GLY A 169 -13.99 -1.05 -20.06
CA GLY A 169 -14.11 -2.47 -20.39
C GLY A 169 -12.78 -3.16 -20.73
N PRO A 170 -12.79 -4.49 -20.89
CA PRO A 170 -11.58 -5.30 -21.05
C PRO A 170 -10.69 -4.85 -22.22
N ALA A 171 -11.28 -4.57 -23.37
CA ALA A 171 -10.54 -4.14 -24.56
C ALA A 171 -9.78 -2.82 -24.36
N LYS A 172 -10.35 -1.88 -23.59
CA LYS A 172 -9.71 -0.60 -23.27
C LYS A 172 -8.67 -0.72 -22.16
N ALA A 173 -8.84 -1.68 -21.26
CA ALA A 173 -7.89 -1.97 -20.18
C ALA A 173 -6.65 -2.72 -20.69
N LYS A 174 -6.78 -3.55 -21.72
CA LYS A 174 -5.72 -4.39 -22.28
C LYS A 174 -4.37 -3.69 -22.47
N PRO A 175 -4.24 -2.52 -23.13
CA PRO A 175 -2.93 -1.88 -23.31
C PRO A 175 -2.25 -1.50 -21.98
N PHE A 176 -3.02 -1.10 -20.97
CA PHE A 176 -2.47 -0.81 -19.64
C PHE A 176 -2.07 -2.09 -18.90
N LEU A 177 -2.85 -3.17 -19.07
CA LEU A 177 -2.55 -4.47 -18.48
C LEU A 177 -1.28 -5.09 -19.11
N ASP A 178 -1.15 -5.04 -20.44
CA ASP A 178 0.05 -5.50 -21.14
C ASP A 178 1.29 -4.71 -20.67
N LYS A 179 1.15 -3.38 -20.51
CA LYS A 179 2.21 -2.53 -19.97
C LYS A 179 2.57 -2.90 -18.54
N ALA A 180 1.58 -3.22 -17.69
CA ALA A 180 1.83 -3.67 -16.33
C ALA A 180 2.64 -4.98 -16.31
N PHE A 181 2.33 -5.94 -17.19
CA PHE A 181 3.12 -7.18 -17.32
C PHE A 181 4.55 -6.91 -17.79
N GLU A 182 4.75 -6.10 -18.84
CA GLU A 182 6.09 -5.67 -19.29
C GLU A 182 6.91 -5.09 -18.13
N LYS A 183 6.28 -4.26 -17.28
CA LYS A 183 6.93 -3.69 -16.11
C LYS A 183 7.18 -4.74 -15.03
N PHE A 184 6.24 -5.64 -14.74
CA PHE A 184 6.45 -6.70 -13.75
C PHE A 184 7.60 -7.64 -14.13
N ASP A 185 7.82 -7.90 -15.42
CA ASP A 185 8.88 -8.80 -15.87
C ASP A 185 10.29 -8.18 -15.79
N SER A 186 10.38 -6.85 -15.71
CA SER A 186 11.65 -6.10 -15.60
C SER A 186 11.85 -5.41 -14.25
N PHE A 187 10.81 -5.33 -13.41
CA PHE A 187 10.85 -4.64 -12.13
C PHE A 187 11.59 -5.46 -11.07
N THR A 188 12.62 -4.87 -10.49
CA THR A 188 13.35 -5.42 -9.35
C THR A 188 13.05 -4.53 -8.13
N PRO A 189 12.48 -5.08 -7.04
CA PRO A 189 12.30 -4.33 -5.79
C PRO A 189 13.66 -3.85 -5.25
N GLU A 190 13.72 -2.63 -4.72
CA GLU A 190 14.96 -2.00 -4.23
C GLU A 190 15.56 -2.75 -3.04
N THR A 191 14.70 -3.31 -2.19
CA THR A 191 15.06 -4.09 -1.00
C THR A 191 14.15 -5.31 -0.87
N ALA A 192 14.51 -6.25 0.01
CA ALA A 192 13.68 -7.44 0.27
C ALA A 192 12.27 -7.10 0.77
N ASN A 193 12.11 -5.97 1.48
CA ASN A 193 10.83 -5.49 2.00
C ASN A 193 10.13 -4.49 1.08
N SER A 194 10.78 -4.06 -0.02
CA SER A 194 10.16 -3.16 -0.98
C SER A 194 8.92 -3.81 -1.61
N PRO A 195 7.86 -3.03 -1.93
CA PRO A 195 6.61 -3.59 -2.42
C PRO A 195 6.81 -4.51 -3.64
N HIS A 196 6.24 -5.71 -3.61
CA HIS A 196 6.29 -6.71 -4.70
C HIS A 196 4.91 -7.29 -5.06
N TRP A 197 3.84 -6.66 -4.61
CA TRP A 197 2.47 -7.09 -4.92
C TRP A 197 2.04 -6.72 -6.34
N GLY A 198 0.96 -7.36 -6.80
CA GLY A 198 0.22 -6.96 -8.00
C GLY A 198 0.31 -7.92 -9.18
N LYS A 199 1.37 -8.71 -9.33
CA LYS A 199 1.48 -9.66 -10.45
C LYS A 199 0.30 -10.65 -10.52
N GLY A 200 -0.06 -11.25 -9.39
CA GLY A 200 -1.24 -12.13 -9.30
C GLY A 200 -2.57 -11.42 -9.58
N MET A 201 -2.69 -10.13 -9.26
CA MET A 201 -3.88 -9.34 -9.60
C MET A 201 -3.95 -9.09 -11.12
N ALA A 202 -2.82 -8.82 -11.77
CA ALA A 202 -2.74 -8.66 -13.22
C ALA A 202 -3.14 -9.96 -13.93
N GLU A 203 -2.65 -11.11 -13.45
CA GLU A 203 -3.02 -12.43 -13.96
C GLU A 203 -4.51 -12.74 -13.80
N TYR A 204 -5.07 -12.41 -12.65
CA TYR A 204 -6.51 -12.53 -12.41
C TYR A 204 -7.32 -11.65 -13.36
N LEU A 205 -6.93 -10.38 -13.53
CA LEU A 205 -7.60 -9.44 -14.44
C LEU A 205 -7.54 -9.94 -15.90
N LYS A 206 -6.41 -10.49 -16.33
CA LYS A 206 -6.24 -11.11 -17.65
C LYS A 206 -7.22 -12.26 -17.86
N LYS A 207 -7.39 -13.14 -16.86
CA LYS A 207 -8.33 -14.27 -16.92
C LYS A 207 -9.79 -13.81 -17.03
N LEU A 208 -10.16 -12.72 -16.36
CA LEU A 208 -11.52 -12.17 -16.44
C LEU A 208 -11.84 -11.52 -17.80
N GLY A 209 -10.82 -11.06 -18.53
CA GLY A 209 -10.98 -10.34 -19.79
C GLY A 209 -11.02 -11.22 -21.04
N ASN A 210 -10.63 -12.49 -20.90
CA ASN A 210 -10.71 -13.51 -21.96
C ASN A 210 -12.05 -14.23 -21.90
#